data_AF-A0A223NY18-F1
#
_entry.id   AF-A0A223NY18-F1
#
_cell.length_a   1.000
_cell.length_b   1.000
_cell.length_c   1.000
_cell.angle_alpha   90.00
_cell.angle_beta   90.00
_cell.angle_gamma   90.00
#
_symmetry.space_group_name_H-M   'P 1'
#
loop_
_entity.id
_entity.type
_entity.pdbx_description
1 polymer ?
#
loop_
_entity_poly.entity_id
_entity_poly.type
_entity_poly.pdbx_seq_one_letter_code
_entity_poly.pdbx_strand_id
1 'polypeptide(L)'
;MAGPLILFSSCKKEALSSTIKTEKTPPVEISPGLYLIDFDGVRADGGFCYKIGYDLDGGDSNAEPTKSKMRIFENGIELFPPHSVHDDIRNYGGGRFSHWGSTLYFSTSDNTNPITNGKQYTCTLDGMAYPKTDTVVTHAVNPQPGKVDQ
;
A
#
# COMPACT_ATOMS: atom_id res chain seq x y z
N MET A 1 40.68 -47.27 -22.29
CA MET A 1 39.39 -47.63 -21.65
C MET A 1 39.49 -47.35 -20.15
N ALA A 2 39.04 -46.16 -19.74
CA ALA A 2 38.59 -45.82 -18.39
C ALA A 2 38.06 -44.38 -18.47
N GLY A 3 36.76 -44.20 -18.24
CA GLY A 3 36.01 -42.96 -18.45
C GLY A 3 36.23 -41.89 -17.37
N PRO A 4 35.62 -40.70 -17.54
CA PRO A 4 35.89 -39.53 -16.72
C PRO A 4 35.12 -39.58 -15.39
N LEU A 5 35.79 -39.20 -14.31
CA LEU A 5 35.16 -38.97 -13.01
C LEU A 5 34.85 -37.47 -12.87
N ILE A 6 33.59 -37.09 -13.06
CA ILE A 6 33.11 -35.73 -12.79
C ILE A 6 32.91 -35.61 -11.28
N LEU A 7 33.73 -34.78 -10.63
CA LEU A 7 33.55 -34.39 -9.23
C LEU A 7 32.88 -33.01 -9.20
N PHE A 8 31.59 -32.97 -8.89
CA PHE A 8 30.90 -31.74 -8.54
C PHE A 8 31.25 -31.37 -7.10
N SER A 9 32.29 -30.55 -6.91
CA SER A 9 32.57 -29.94 -5.62
C SER A 9 31.50 -28.90 -5.30
N SER A 10 30.67 -29.28 -4.32
CA SER A 10 29.83 -28.48 -3.43
C SER A 10 29.97 -26.95 -3.58
N CYS A 11 28.95 -26.33 -4.18
CA CYS A 11 28.75 -24.89 -4.11
C CYS A 11 28.28 -24.57 -2.69
N LYS A 12 29.18 -24.02 -1.86
CA LYS A 12 28.81 -23.42 -0.58
C LYS A 12 27.88 -22.24 -0.86
N LYS A 13 26.59 -22.45 -0.59
CA LYS A 13 25.59 -21.39 -0.47
C LYS A 13 25.92 -20.58 0.78
N GLU A 14 26.82 -19.62 0.64
CA GLU A 14 26.99 -18.55 1.63
C GLU A 14 25.69 -17.73 1.58
N ALA A 15 24.78 -18.04 2.50
CA ALA A 15 23.65 -17.18 2.77
C ALA A 15 24.19 -15.87 3.31
N LEU A 16 24.30 -14.86 2.44
CA LEU A 16 24.29 -13.47 2.90
C LEU A 16 22.91 -13.23 3.51
N SER A 17 22.77 -13.60 4.78
CA SER A 17 21.75 -13.08 5.67
C SER A 17 22.12 -11.65 5.97
N SER A 18 21.88 -10.76 5.01
CA SER A 18 21.84 -9.33 5.28
C SER A 18 20.59 -9.10 6.12
N THR A 19 20.77 -9.15 7.44
CA THR A 19 19.86 -8.54 8.42
C THR A 19 19.93 -7.04 8.19
N ILE A 20 19.27 -6.57 7.14
CA ILE A 20 18.90 -5.16 7.02
C ILE A 20 17.82 -5.00 8.08
N LYS A 21 18.16 -4.32 9.18
CA LYS A 21 17.14 -3.73 10.04
C LYS A 21 16.36 -2.78 9.14
N THR A 22 15.19 -3.20 8.67
CA THR A 22 14.23 -2.32 8.04
C THR A 22 13.87 -1.29 9.09
N GLU A 23 14.47 -0.11 8.98
CA GLU A 23 14.05 1.05 9.74
C GLU A 23 12.59 1.27 9.35
N LYS A 24 11.66 0.96 10.27
CA LYS A 24 10.22 1.12 10.06
C LYS A 24 9.98 2.61 9.80
N THR A 25 9.94 3.04 8.54
CA THR A 25 9.39 4.36 8.22
C THR A 25 7.90 4.26 8.49
N PRO A 26 7.37 4.99 9.49
CA PRO A 26 5.93 5.01 9.71
C PRO A 26 5.24 5.56 8.45
N PRO A 27 4.00 5.15 8.18
CA PRO A 27 3.26 5.66 7.03
C PRO A 27 3.18 7.19 7.13
N VAL A 28 3.45 7.88 6.01
CA VAL A 28 3.54 9.35 5.98
C VAL A 28 2.14 9.92 6.20
N GLU A 29 1.90 10.56 7.35
CA GLU A 29 0.63 11.23 7.64
C GLU A 29 0.52 12.51 6.81
N ILE A 30 -0.52 12.60 5.98
CA ILE A 30 -0.75 13.75 5.07
C ILE A 30 -1.86 14.68 5.57
N SER A 31 -2.72 14.17 6.45
CA SER A 31 -3.70 14.93 7.24
C SER A 31 -4.07 14.10 8.47
N PRO A 32 -4.67 14.66 9.53
CA PRO A 32 -5.00 13.92 10.75
C PRO A 32 -5.72 12.58 10.46
N GLY A 33 -5.06 11.47 10.80
CA GLY A 33 -5.58 10.11 10.62
C GLY A 33 -5.58 9.55 9.19
N LEU A 34 -5.09 10.31 8.19
CA LEU A 34 -4.95 9.89 6.81
C LEU A 34 -3.47 9.76 6.44
N TYR A 35 -3.09 8.56 6.01
CA TYR A 35 -1.72 8.23 5.70
C TYR A 35 -1.56 7.90 4.22
N LEU A 36 -0.43 8.32 3.64
CA LEU A 36 -0.01 7.88 2.30
C LEU A 36 0.49 6.43 2.37
N ILE A 37 0.08 5.61 1.40
CA ILE A 37 0.69 4.31 1.19
C ILE A 37 1.95 4.52 0.34
N ASP A 38 3.11 4.28 0.94
CA ASP A 38 4.38 4.30 0.23
C ASP A 38 4.56 2.98 -0.54
N PHE A 39 5.08 3.06 -1.76
CA PHE A 39 5.42 1.89 -2.56
C PHE A 39 6.88 1.49 -2.47
N ASP A 40 7.68 2.16 -1.65
CA ASP A 40 8.97 1.59 -1.27
C ASP A 40 8.78 0.21 -0.64
N GLY A 41 9.60 -0.73 -1.09
CA GLY A 41 9.50 -2.11 -0.64
C GLY A 41 8.25 -2.88 -1.10
N VAL A 42 7.34 -2.32 -1.92
CA VAL A 42 6.16 -3.05 -2.41
C VAL A 42 6.56 -4.24 -3.28
N ARG A 43 5.87 -5.36 -3.15
CA ARG A 43 6.13 -6.60 -3.92
C ARG A 43 4.82 -7.17 -4.45
N ALA A 44 4.87 -7.75 -5.65
CA ALA A 44 3.80 -8.62 -6.12
C ALA A 44 3.76 -9.91 -5.28
N ASP A 45 2.55 -10.39 -5.00
CA ASP A 45 2.27 -11.62 -4.24
C ASP A 45 1.45 -12.64 -5.06
N GLY A 46 1.44 -12.45 -6.39
CA GLY A 46 0.74 -13.30 -7.37
C GLY A 46 -0.54 -12.66 -7.90
N GLY A 47 -0.83 -12.88 -9.19
CA GLY A 47 -2.00 -12.33 -9.86
C GLY A 47 -2.09 -10.81 -9.70
N PHE A 48 -3.19 -10.32 -9.13
CA PHE A 48 -3.43 -8.89 -8.87
C PHE A 48 -3.02 -8.43 -7.45
N CYS A 49 -2.45 -9.31 -6.63
CA CYS A 49 -2.11 -9.00 -5.25
C CYS A 49 -0.72 -8.37 -5.12
N TYR A 50 -0.66 -7.28 -4.34
CA TYR A 50 0.55 -6.61 -3.92
C TYR A 50 0.60 -6.55 -2.39
N LYS A 51 1.81 -6.58 -1.84
CA LYS A 51 2.07 -6.35 -0.41
C LYS A 51 3.04 -5.19 -0.20
N ILE A 52 2.75 -4.33 0.77
CA ILE A 52 3.60 -3.19 1.11
C ILE A 52 4.89 -3.63 1.80
N GLY A 53 5.92 -2.76 1.76
CA GLY A 53 7.26 -3.06 2.24
C GLY A 53 7.53 -2.82 3.72
N TYR A 54 6.55 -2.29 4.45
CA TYR A 54 6.68 -1.88 5.85
C TYR A 54 5.53 -2.41 6.69
N ASP A 55 5.76 -2.47 8.01
CA ASP A 55 4.79 -3.01 8.96
C ASP A 55 3.71 -1.98 9.32
N LEU A 56 2.47 -2.44 9.36
CA LEU A 56 1.31 -1.75 9.89
C LEU A 56 0.67 -2.61 10.98
N ASP A 57 0.57 -2.11 12.21
CA ASP A 57 -0.02 -2.89 13.30
C ASP A 57 -1.57 -2.84 13.27
N GLY A 58 -2.20 -3.82 13.90
CA GLY A 58 -3.67 -3.87 14.03
C GLY A 58 -4.38 -4.60 12.89
N GLY A 59 -3.69 -5.49 12.18
CA GLY A 59 -4.28 -6.37 11.19
C GLY A 59 -5.13 -7.50 11.79
N ASP A 60 -5.91 -8.13 10.92
CA ASP A 60 -6.68 -9.33 11.18
C ASP A 60 -5.79 -10.53 11.48
N SER A 61 -6.42 -11.56 12.04
CA SER A 61 -5.81 -12.87 12.24
C SER A 61 -6.85 -13.97 12.14
N ASN A 62 -6.42 -15.23 12.18
CA ASN A 62 -7.35 -16.36 12.26
C ASN A 62 -8.27 -16.28 13.50
N ALA A 63 -7.79 -15.71 14.61
CA ALA A 63 -8.56 -15.57 15.84
C ALA A 63 -9.51 -14.36 15.80
N GLU A 64 -9.13 -13.30 15.10
CA GLU A 64 -9.89 -12.06 14.98
C GLU A 64 -9.93 -11.63 13.49
N PRO A 65 -10.77 -12.24 12.65
CA PRO A 65 -10.71 -12.10 11.19
C PRO A 65 -11.23 -10.75 10.66
N THR A 66 -11.82 -9.93 11.52
CA THR A 66 -12.34 -8.59 11.18
C THR A 66 -11.92 -7.57 12.25
N LYS A 67 -10.72 -7.75 12.82
CA LYS A 67 -10.17 -6.85 13.84
C LYS A 67 -9.80 -5.51 13.24
N SER A 68 -9.23 -5.55 12.05
CA SER A 68 -8.70 -4.37 11.41
C SER A 68 -9.81 -3.38 11.13
N LYS A 69 -9.53 -2.11 11.34
CA LYS A 69 -10.42 -1.01 10.92
C LYS A 69 -9.86 -0.29 9.71
N MET A 70 -8.87 -0.86 9.05
CA MET A 70 -8.21 -0.21 7.93
C MET A 70 -9.19 0.04 6.78
N ARG A 71 -9.13 1.24 6.22
CA ARG A 71 -9.78 1.61 4.96
C ARG A 71 -8.74 2.14 4.00
N ILE A 72 -8.86 1.80 2.73
CA ILE A 72 -7.90 2.19 1.67
C ILE A 72 -8.64 3.00 0.62
N PHE A 73 -7.97 4.02 0.10
CA PHE A 73 -8.52 4.90 -0.91
C PHE A 73 -7.57 5.01 -2.10
N GLU A 74 -8.11 4.84 -3.29
CA GLU A 74 -7.45 5.10 -4.57
C GLU A 74 -7.99 6.41 -5.13
N ASN A 75 -7.16 7.45 -5.20
CA ASN A 75 -7.55 8.82 -5.54
C ASN A 75 -8.74 9.34 -4.70
N GLY A 76 -8.78 8.97 -3.42
CA GLY A 76 -9.87 9.32 -2.50
C GLY A 76 -11.14 8.49 -2.64
N ILE A 77 -11.20 7.55 -3.58
CA ILE A 77 -12.30 6.58 -3.72
C ILE A 77 -11.94 5.33 -2.94
N GLU A 78 -12.81 4.92 -2.02
CA GLU A 78 -12.54 3.77 -1.17
C GLU A 78 -12.53 2.45 -1.96
N LEU A 79 -11.53 1.62 -1.67
CA LEU A 79 -11.39 0.28 -2.21
C LEU A 79 -12.16 -0.74 -1.37
N PHE A 80 -12.74 -1.73 -2.04
CA PHE A 80 -13.54 -2.78 -1.43
C PHE A 80 -13.39 -4.09 -2.21
N PRO A 81 -13.71 -5.24 -1.58
CA PRO A 81 -14.02 -5.43 -0.16
C PRO A 81 -12.78 -5.49 0.78
N PRO A 82 -12.90 -5.02 2.04
CA PRO A 82 -11.92 -5.27 3.11
C PRO A 82 -11.96 -6.74 3.56
N HIS A 83 -11.00 -7.14 4.38
CA HIS A 83 -10.92 -8.48 4.98
C HIS A 83 -10.98 -9.63 3.95
N SER A 84 -10.49 -9.36 2.74
CA SER A 84 -10.53 -10.33 1.65
C SER A 84 -9.59 -11.50 1.91
N VAL A 85 -10.01 -12.71 1.55
CA VAL A 85 -9.10 -13.87 1.52
C VAL A 85 -8.01 -13.59 0.48
N HIS A 86 -6.75 -13.90 0.81
CA HIS A 86 -5.61 -13.54 -0.05
C HIS A 86 -5.74 -14.13 -1.46
N ASP A 87 -6.27 -15.34 -1.60
CA ASP A 87 -6.51 -15.96 -2.91
C ASP A 87 -7.52 -15.18 -3.76
N ASP A 88 -8.53 -14.56 -3.16
CA ASP A 88 -9.48 -13.72 -3.90
C ASP A 88 -8.82 -12.42 -4.37
N ILE A 89 -7.88 -11.87 -3.59
CA ILE A 89 -7.09 -10.70 -4.02
C ILE A 89 -6.24 -11.09 -5.23
N ARG A 90 -5.56 -12.24 -5.19
CA ARG A 90 -4.72 -12.73 -6.30
C ARG A 90 -5.54 -12.98 -7.56
N ASN A 91 -6.68 -13.67 -7.44
CA ASN A 91 -7.44 -14.17 -8.58
C ASN A 91 -8.39 -13.14 -9.20
N TYR A 92 -9.01 -12.29 -8.38
CA TYR A 92 -10.04 -11.36 -8.83
C TYR A 92 -9.62 -9.89 -8.76
N GLY A 93 -8.77 -9.55 -7.79
CA GLY A 93 -8.33 -8.17 -7.55
C GLY A 93 -9.52 -7.22 -7.34
N GLY A 94 -9.53 -6.10 -8.06
CA GLY A 94 -10.68 -5.18 -8.15
C GLY A 94 -10.90 -4.35 -6.89
N GLY A 95 -9.83 -3.95 -6.21
CA GLY A 95 -9.89 -3.20 -4.95
C GLY A 95 -9.98 -4.06 -3.68
N ARG A 96 -9.97 -5.39 -3.81
CA ARG A 96 -9.91 -6.30 -2.65
C ARG A 96 -8.64 -6.06 -1.85
N PHE A 97 -8.77 -6.07 -0.52
CA PHE A 97 -7.61 -5.96 0.36
C PHE A 97 -7.79 -6.71 1.69
N SER A 98 -6.66 -6.97 2.35
CA SER A 98 -6.53 -7.62 3.65
C SER A 98 -5.38 -6.99 4.42
N HIS A 99 -5.69 -6.39 5.56
CA HIS A 99 -4.66 -6.02 6.54
C HIS A 99 -4.50 -7.20 7.49
N TRP A 100 -3.44 -7.99 7.32
CA TRP A 100 -3.25 -9.27 7.99
C TRP A 100 -1.96 -9.28 8.82
N GLY A 101 -2.09 -9.45 10.14
CA GLY A 101 -0.96 -9.32 11.07
C GLY A 101 -0.35 -7.92 10.99
N SER A 102 0.88 -7.82 10.47
CA SER A 102 1.57 -6.54 10.24
C SER A 102 1.60 -6.09 8.77
N THR A 103 0.98 -6.85 7.86
CA THR A 103 1.17 -6.69 6.42
C THR A 103 -0.14 -6.33 5.74
N LEU A 104 -0.12 -5.31 4.87
CA LEU A 104 -1.22 -5.03 3.95
C LEU A 104 -1.02 -5.80 2.63
N TYR A 105 -2.05 -6.55 2.25
CA TYR A 105 -2.24 -7.18 0.95
C TYR A 105 -3.38 -6.46 0.23
N PHE A 106 -3.20 -6.03 -1.01
CA PHE A 106 -4.25 -5.35 -1.75
C PHE A 106 -4.13 -5.51 -3.26
N SER A 107 -5.17 -5.09 -3.96
CA SER A 107 -5.22 -4.92 -5.41
C SER A 107 -5.77 -3.54 -5.74
N THR A 108 -5.40 -3.01 -6.90
CA THR A 108 -5.96 -1.74 -7.41
C THR A 108 -7.37 -1.95 -7.96
N SER A 109 -8.14 -0.88 -8.11
CA SER A 109 -9.55 -0.98 -8.53
C SER A 109 -9.73 -1.56 -9.94
N ASP A 110 -8.75 -1.31 -10.82
CA ASP A 110 -8.73 -1.74 -12.22
C ASP A 110 -7.63 -2.76 -12.52
N ASN A 111 -7.06 -3.36 -11.46
CA ASN A 111 -6.01 -4.39 -11.54
C ASN A 111 -4.70 -3.94 -12.21
N THR A 112 -4.51 -2.64 -12.43
CA THR A 112 -3.25 -2.08 -12.93
C THR A 112 -2.18 -2.06 -11.85
N ASN A 113 -0.91 -1.98 -12.25
CA ASN A 113 0.21 -1.93 -11.31
C ASN A 113 0.18 -0.60 -10.50
N PRO A 114 0.08 -0.64 -9.17
CA PRO A 114 -0.04 0.55 -8.32
C PRO A 114 1.19 1.47 -8.40
N ILE A 115 2.36 0.93 -8.73
CA ILE A 115 3.62 1.69 -8.84
C ILE A 115 3.60 2.59 -10.08
N THR A 116 2.97 2.13 -11.17
CA THR A 116 3.10 2.77 -12.49
C THR A 116 1.82 3.40 -13.01
N ASN A 117 0.67 3.17 -12.37
CA ASN A 117 -0.62 3.67 -12.85
C ASN A 117 -0.87 5.15 -12.54
N GLY A 118 0.03 5.80 -11.80
CA GLY A 118 -0.04 7.24 -11.50
C GLY A 118 -1.16 7.63 -10.53
N LYS A 119 -1.77 6.68 -9.83
CA LYS A 119 -2.81 6.94 -8.84
C LYS A 119 -2.20 7.14 -7.45
N GLN A 120 -2.88 7.93 -6.63
CA GLN A 120 -2.53 8.12 -5.22
C GLN A 120 -3.27 7.10 -4.36
N TYR A 121 -2.56 6.52 -3.41
CA TYR A 121 -3.12 5.55 -2.47
C TYR A 121 -2.94 6.03 -1.04
N THR A 122 -4.03 6.02 -0.28
CA THR A 122 -4.02 6.44 1.12
C THR A 122 -4.82 5.45 1.97
N CYS A 123 -4.62 5.51 3.29
CA CYS A 123 -5.39 4.71 4.22
C CYS A 123 -5.68 5.43 5.53
N THR A 124 -6.75 5.00 6.20
CA THR A 124 -6.99 5.24 7.63
C THR A 124 -6.82 3.94 8.39
N LEU A 125 -6.39 4.00 9.65
CA LEU A 125 -6.16 2.82 10.50
C LEU A 125 -7.27 2.60 11.54
N ASP A 126 -8.12 3.60 11.74
CA ASP A 126 -9.13 3.68 12.80
C ASP A 126 -10.58 3.49 12.30
N GLY A 127 -10.77 3.31 11.00
CA GLY A 127 -12.08 3.15 10.36
C GLY A 127 -12.69 4.46 9.86
N MET A 128 -11.98 5.58 9.98
CA MET A 128 -12.47 6.87 9.51
C MET A 128 -12.58 6.89 7.98
N ALA A 129 -13.65 7.51 7.49
CA ALA A 129 -13.84 7.71 6.05
C ALA A 129 -12.78 8.68 5.51
N TYR A 130 -12.65 8.71 4.18
CA TYR A 130 -11.81 9.70 3.54
C TYR A 130 -12.22 11.10 4.03
N PRO A 131 -11.29 11.91 4.55
CA PRO A 131 -11.63 13.23 5.04
C PRO A 131 -12.18 14.05 3.87
N LYS A 132 -13.42 14.52 4.02
CA LYS A 132 -13.96 15.51 3.10
C LYS A 132 -13.16 16.79 3.33
N THR A 133 -12.51 17.27 2.29
CA THR A 133 -11.84 18.57 2.35
C THR A 133 -12.91 19.65 2.53
N ASP A 134 -13.11 20.15 3.74
CA ASP A 134 -13.95 21.34 4.01
C ASP A 134 -13.25 22.64 3.56
N THR A 135 -12.39 22.59 2.54
CA THR A 135 -11.66 23.76 2.07
C THR A 135 -11.62 23.76 0.55
N VAL A 136 -12.72 24.27 -0.02
CA VAL A 136 -12.61 25.12 -1.20
C VAL A 136 -11.74 26.31 -0.77
N VAL A 137 -10.44 26.25 -1.01
CA VAL A 137 -9.66 27.49 -1.17
C VAL A 137 -10.13 28.05 -2.51
N THR A 138 -11.23 28.80 -2.47
CA THR A 138 -11.48 29.78 -3.50
C THR A 138 -10.25 30.68 -3.48
N HIS A 139 -9.42 30.58 -4.50
CA HIS A 139 -8.53 31.67 -4.84
C HIS A 139 -9.45 32.81 -5.22
N ALA A 140 -9.87 33.58 -4.21
CA ALA A 140 -10.47 34.89 -4.41
C ALA A 140 -9.43 35.70 -5.17
N VAL A 141 -9.58 35.77 -6.49
CA VAL A 141 -9.08 36.89 -7.28
C VAL A 141 -9.69 38.12 -6.63
N ASN A 142 -8.89 38.81 -5.83
CA ASN A 142 -9.21 40.11 -5.30
C ASN A 142 -9.27 41.06 -6.51
N PRO A 143 -10.42 41.64 -6.88
CA PRO A 143 -10.38 42.79 -7.77
C PRO A 143 -9.70 43.92 -6.98
N GLN A 144 -8.49 44.31 -7.42
CA GLN A 144 -7.84 45.53 -6.97
C GLN A 144 -8.82 46.71 -7.13
N PRO A 145 -8.94 47.60 -6.13
CA PRO A 145 -9.67 48.85 -6.32
C PRO A 145 -8.90 49.69 -7.34
N GLY A 146 -9.49 49.87 -8.52
CA GLY A 146 -9.05 50.85 -9.50
C GLY A 146 -9.11 52.23 -8.87
N LYS A 147 -7.93 52.79 -8.60
CA LYS A 147 -7.72 54.20 -8.35
C LYS A 147 -8.13 54.95 -9.63
N VAL A 148 -9.22 55.72 -9.56
CA VAL A 148 -9.47 56.78 -10.56
C VAL A 148 -8.83 58.05 -10.03
N ASP A 149 -7.69 58.38 -10.62
CA ASP A 149 -7.11 59.72 -10.53
C ASP A 149 -7.91 60.62 -11.51
N GLN A 150 -8.27 61.81 -11.00
CA GLN A 150 -8.89 62.98 -11.68
C GLN A 150 -10.42 63.03 -11.78
#